data_AF-A0A9P5ANY8-F1
#
_entry.id   AF-A0A9P5ANY8-F1
#
_cell.length_a   1.000
_cell.length_b   1.000
_cell.length_c   1.000
_cell.angle_alpha   90.00
_cell.angle_beta   90.00
_cell.angle_gamma   90.00
#
_symmetry.space_group_name_H-M   'P 1'
#
loop_
_entity.id
_entity.type
_entity.pdbx_description
1 polymer ?
#
loop_
_entity_poly.entity_id
_entity_poly.type
_entity_poly.pdbx_seq_one_letter_code
_entity_poly.pdbx_strand_id
1 'polypeptide(L)'
;MRDIGDRLDTKIVTIQVSQNLCGKPLRMNVVRFKPIEGDVTARFWTDCLMGKETFKKKELASYCLENIYDTAESVRQYTIDNALPAFFHTTQEDGVSDPGGPILRTYLTAMGRYLDLHKGLKSGEKLSIDDEKELEIFGNLFILWCAIQHTLGSLYIEGNETLGMLPETEDKSYPLYGKVSVPRMIVAQFDTLVYNEVLERYKEKLLRDIDWLFNQDKNRWWFTIYLVVFILLREGSRMTADRYRHARANCGSKLRYSIPGFVADLHESCNNILTHWHYYNCNKWPTAGPKSLTNGVRTKDHFETLEPKHLELVKKNRKDPGIKKHLSVWKQYKEDNGKVPEITLQHDAGPIRYTGTQNKYDWDHPLYWVSQMFEQSWCPHPTYRSEDTSTTTVMAVTPAVAAVG
;
A
#
# COMPACT_ATOMS: atom_id res chain seq x y z
N MET A 1 -11.76 18.82 11.83
CA MET A 1 -12.79 17.77 11.91
C MET A 1 -13.89 18.25 12.83
N ARG A 2 -15.16 17.93 12.54
CA ARG A 2 -16.30 18.28 13.39
C ARG A 2 -17.31 17.15 13.34
N ASP A 3 -18.03 17.00 14.43
CA ASP A 3 -19.16 16.09 14.50
C ASP A 3 -20.31 16.55 13.59
N ILE A 4 -21.08 15.58 13.07
CA ILE A 4 -22.31 15.85 12.32
C ILE A 4 -23.38 16.35 13.31
N GLY A 5 -23.96 17.52 13.02
CA GLY A 5 -24.93 18.19 13.87
C GLY A 5 -26.36 17.65 13.78
N ASP A 6 -26.79 17.19 12.60
CA ASP A 6 -28.17 16.75 12.32
C ASP A 6 -28.46 15.31 12.80
N ARG A 7 -28.19 15.03 14.08
CA ARG A 7 -28.40 13.72 14.71
C ARG A 7 -29.89 13.48 14.95
N LEU A 8 -30.39 12.30 14.55
CA LEU A 8 -31.81 11.94 14.67
C LEU A 8 -32.17 11.43 16.08
N ASP A 9 -31.24 10.75 16.73
CA ASP A 9 -31.36 10.32 18.12
C ASP A 9 -29.99 10.33 18.81
N THR A 10 -30.00 10.26 20.14
CA THR A 10 -28.78 10.12 20.96
C THR A 10 -28.50 8.65 21.29
N LYS A 11 -29.10 7.70 20.57
CA LYS A 11 -28.90 6.27 20.84
C LYS A 11 -27.56 5.85 20.25
N ILE A 12 -26.57 5.75 21.14
CA ILE A 12 -25.24 5.27 20.79
C ILE A 12 -25.31 3.77 20.55
N VAL A 13 -24.76 3.35 19.41
CA VAL A 13 -24.62 1.94 19.03
C VAL A 13 -23.15 1.65 18.79
N THR A 14 -22.62 0.58 19.36
CA THR A 14 -21.24 0.16 19.14
C THR A 14 -21.17 -0.90 18.04
N ILE A 15 -20.42 -0.63 16.99
CA ILE A 15 -20.15 -1.57 15.90
C ILE A 15 -18.71 -2.07 15.94
N GLN A 16 -18.48 -3.24 15.34
CA GLN A 16 -17.16 -3.80 15.10
C GLN A 16 -16.94 -3.85 13.60
N VAL A 17 -15.87 -3.19 13.14
CA VAL A 17 -15.54 -3.05 11.73
C VAL A 17 -14.15 -3.59 11.43
N SER A 18 -13.96 -4.04 10.20
CA SER A 18 -12.73 -4.68 9.77
C SER A 18 -12.46 -4.47 8.29
N GLN A 19 -11.18 -4.52 7.94
CA GLN A 19 -10.66 -4.59 6.58
C GLN A 19 -9.91 -5.92 6.33
N ASN A 20 -10.07 -6.90 7.22
CA ASN A 20 -9.31 -8.15 7.20
C ASN A 20 -7.77 -7.96 7.33
N LEU A 21 -7.32 -6.85 7.94
CA LEU A 21 -5.89 -6.57 8.11
C LEU A 21 -5.29 -7.41 9.23
N CYS A 22 -6.00 -7.56 10.34
CA CYS A 22 -5.63 -8.44 11.45
C CYS A 22 -6.89 -9.01 12.11
N GLY A 23 -6.72 -10.03 12.97
CA GLY A 23 -7.83 -10.71 13.65
C GLY A 23 -8.50 -9.93 14.79
N LYS A 24 -8.30 -8.62 14.89
CA LYS A 24 -8.93 -7.76 15.90
C LYS A 24 -9.77 -6.70 15.20
N PRO A 25 -11.10 -6.66 15.35
CA PRO A 25 -11.90 -5.59 14.77
C PRO A 25 -11.67 -4.26 15.49
N LEU A 26 -11.83 -3.17 14.75
CA LEU A 26 -11.90 -1.82 15.30
C LEU A 26 -13.33 -1.57 15.81
N ARG A 27 -13.44 -1.08 17.04
CA ARG A 27 -14.71 -0.70 17.66
C ARG A 27 -14.99 0.77 17.43
N MET A 28 -16.22 1.08 17.03
CA MET A 28 -16.67 2.46 16.83
C MET A 28 -18.04 2.67 17.45
N ASN A 29 -18.23 3.82 18.09
CA ASN A 29 -19.54 4.28 18.54
C ASN A 29 -20.18 5.14 17.46
N VAL A 30 -21.42 4.85 17.11
CA VAL A 30 -22.13 5.47 16.00
C VAL A 30 -23.53 5.90 16.42
N VAL A 31 -24.04 6.93 15.75
CA VAL A 31 -25.39 7.50 15.95
C VAL A 31 -26.07 7.73 14.61
N ARG A 32 -27.41 7.74 14.63
CA ARG A 32 -28.18 8.06 13.43
C ARG A 32 -28.12 9.54 13.13
N PHE A 33 -27.99 9.89 11.86
CA PHE A 33 -28.09 11.27 11.39
C PHE A 33 -29.08 11.37 10.24
N LYS A 34 -29.57 12.59 10.00
CA LYS A 34 -30.41 12.92 8.86
C LYS A 34 -29.50 13.38 7.71
N PRO A 35 -29.40 12.62 6.61
CA PRO A 35 -28.64 13.07 5.45
C PRO A 35 -29.23 14.35 4.87
N ILE A 36 -28.35 15.21 4.35
CA ILE A 36 -28.72 16.42 3.61
C ILE A 36 -28.51 16.20 2.10
N GLU A 37 -29.00 17.14 1.29
CA GLU A 37 -28.79 17.11 -0.15
C GLU A 37 -27.29 17.11 -0.48
N GLY A 38 -26.87 16.18 -1.34
CA GLY A 38 -25.47 15.97 -1.71
C GLY A 38 -24.75 14.87 -0.93
N ASP A 39 -25.31 14.38 0.18
CA ASP A 39 -24.71 13.27 0.93
C ASP A 39 -24.77 11.97 0.13
N VAL A 40 -23.62 11.29 0.02
CA VAL A 40 -23.54 9.95 -0.55
C VAL A 40 -23.89 8.94 0.53
N THR A 41 -25.13 8.43 0.54
CA THR A 41 -25.64 7.51 1.56
C THR A 41 -25.66 6.05 1.12
N ALA A 42 -25.60 5.79 -0.18
CA ALA A 42 -25.64 4.44 -0.75
C ALA A 42 -24.26 3.97 -1.22
N ARG A 43 -24.09 2.65 -1.35
CA ARG A 43 -22.95 2.09 -2.10
C ARG A 43 -23.34 1.94 -3.57
N PHE A 44 -22.44 2.34 -4.45
CA PHE A 44 -22.54 2.18 -5.90
C PHE A 44 -21.46 1.23 -6.38
N TRP A 45 -21.72 0.48 -7.45
CA TRP A 45 -20.73 -0.33 -8.13
C TRP A 45 -21.14 -0.57 -9.59
N THR A 46 -20.19 -1.01 -10.41
CA THR A 46 -20.41 -1.38 -11.80
C THR A 46 -20.27 -2.89 -11.94
N ASP A 47 -21.31 -3.54 -12.46
CA ASP A 47 -21.29 -4.93 -12.87
C ASP A 47 -21.14 -5.03 -14.39
N CYS A 48 -20.37 -5.99 -14.87
CA CYS A 48 -20.10 -6.21 -16.28
C CYS A 48 -20.27 -7.66 -16.72
N LEU A 49 -21.16 -8.40 -16.04
CA LEU A 49 -21.61 -9.70 -16.52
C LEU A 49 -22.02 -9.61 -18.01
N MET A 50 -21.54 -10.57 -18.80
CA MET A 50 -21.82 -10.69 -20.24
C MET A 50 -21.32 -9.51 -21.11
N GLY A 51 -20.33 -8.74 -20.64
CA GLY A 51 -19.72 -7.66 -21.44
C GLY A 51 -20.55 -6.37 -21.52
N LYS A 52 -21.61 -6.24 -20.73
CA LYS A 52 -22.44 -5.03 -20.63
C LYS A 52 -22.24 -4.37 -19.26
N GLU A 53 -21.79 -3.13 -19.25
CA GLU A 53 -21.66 -2.33 -18.02
C GLU A 53 -23.04 -1.95 -17.48
N THR A 54 -23.29 -2.27 -16.21
CA THR A 54 -24.52 -1.94 -15.48
C THR A 54 -24.16 -1.27 -14.17
N PHE A 55 -24.66 -0.05 -13.97
CA PHE A 55 -24.49 0.68 -12.71
C PHE A 55 -25.53 0.21 -11.70
N LYS A 56 -25.07 -0.18 -10.52
CA LYS A 56 -25.88 -0.73 -9.44
C LYS A 56 -25.74 0.10 -8.16
N LYS A 57 -26.76 0.02 -7.32
CA LYS A 57 -26.90 0.79 -6.08
C LYS A 57 -27.47 -0.10 -4.98
N LYS A 58 -26.96 0.07 -3.75
CA LYS A 58 -27.51 -0.51 -2.53
C LYS A 58 -27.62 0.59 -1.47
N GLU A 59 -28.84 0.83 -1.02
CA GLU A 59 -29.09 1.76 0.09
C GLU A 59 -28.45 1.23 1.37
N LEU A 60 -27.87 2.13 2.16
CA LEU A 60 -27.28 1.82 3.46
C LEU A 60 -27.94 2.67 4.54
N ALA A 61 -27.84 2.21 5.78
CA ALA A 61 -28.31 2.96 6.93
C ALA A 61 -27.53 4.27 7.09
N SER A 62 -28.21 5.33 7.54
CA SER A 62 -27.60 6.65 7.76
C SER A 62 -27.06 6.78 9.18
N TYR A 63 -25.81 6.40 9.36
CA TYR A 63 -25.07 6.54 10.61
C TYR A 63 -23.77 7.30 10.39
N CYS A 64 -23.34 8.03 11.42
CA CYS A 64 -22.05 8.69 11.52
C CYS A 64 -21.38 8.33 12.85
N LEU A 65 -20.11 8.67 13.02
CA LEU A 65 -19.42 8.55 14.30
C LEU A 65 -20.12 9.40 15.37
N GLU A 66 -20.18 8.87 16.59
CA GLU A 66 -20.77 9.54 17.75
C GLU A 66 -19.90 10.68 18.25
N ASN A 67 -18.58 10.48 18.30
CA ASN A 67 -17.61 11.52 18.62
C ASN A 67 -16.36 11.30 17.77
N ILE A 68 -16.10 12.23 16.86
CA ILE A 68 -14.97 12.13 15.93
C ILE A 68 -13.62 12.24 16.66
N TYR A 69 -13.54 12.96 17.78
CA TYR A 69 -12.29 13.14 18.55
C TYR A 69 -11.95 11.91 19.40
N ASP A 70 -12.94 11.30 20.06
CA ASP A 70 -12.71 10.06 20.81
C ASP A 70 -12.38 8.91 19.85
N THR A 71 -13.02 8.90 18.67
CA THR A 71 -12.72 7.91 17.62
C THR A 71 -11.34 8.15 17.01
N ALA A 72 -10.90 9.40 16.85
CA ALA A 72 -9.56 9.75 16.35
C ALA A 72 -8.45 9.07 17.16
N GLU A 73 -8.51 9.18 18.49
CA GLU A 73 -7.52 8.55 19.37
C GLU A 73 -7.62 7.01 19.31
N SER A 74 -8.84 6.48 19.27
CA SER A 74 -9.08 5.04 19.15
C SER A 74 -8.50 4.47 17.84
N VAL A 75 -8.68 5.18 16.71
CA VAL A 75 -8.12 4.80 15.39
C VAL A 75 -6.59 4.83 15.44
N ARG A 76 -6.00 5.90 15.98
CA ARG A 76 -4.54 5.99 16.15
C ARG A 76 -4.00 4.81 16.93
N GLN A 77 -4.52 4.59 18.14
CA GLN A 77 -4.02 3.56 19.04
C GLN A 77 -4.21 2.17 18.43
N TYR A 78 -5.36 1.93 17.80
CA TYR A 78 -5.62 0.71 17.06
C TYR A 78 -4.58 0.47 15.95
N THR A 79 -4.27 1.47 15.12
CA THR A 79 -3.28 1.31 14.04
C THR A 79 -1.88 1.05 14.59
N ILE A 80 -1.48 1.70 15.69
CA ILE A 80 -0.18 1.47 16.34
C ILE A 80 -0.10 0.04 16.91
N ASP A 81 -1.07 -0.36 17.71
CA ASP A 81 -1.07 -1.65 18.41
C ASP A 81 -1.19 -2.84 17.47
N ASN A 82 -1.80 -2.63 16.30
CA ASN A 82 -2.02 -3.67 15.31
C ASN A 82 -1.07 -3.61 14.12
N ALA A 83 -0.13 -2.66 14.08
CA ALA A 83 0.80 -2.51 12.96
C ALA A 83 1.57 -3.80 12.63
N LEU A 84 2.20 -4.41 13.63
CA LEU A 84 2.92 -5.67 13.46
C LEU A 84 2.01 -6.88 13.19
N PRO A 85 0.93 -7.12 13.97
CA PRO A 85 -0.01 -8.19 13.65
C PRO A 85 -0.58 -8.10 12.23
N ALA A 86 -0.94 -6.90 11.78
CA ALA A 86 -1.43 -6.67 10.42
C ALA A 86 -0.33 -6.93 9.38
N PHE A 87 0.87 -6.40 9.61
CA PHE A 87 2.02 -6.64 8.74
C PHE A 87 2.28 -8.13 8.57
N PHE A 88 2.30 -8.89 9.66
CA PHE A 88 2.50 -10.34 9.62
C PHE A 88 1.38 -11.06 8.89
N HIS A 89 0.12 -10.80 9.24
CA HIS A 89 -1.04 -11.45 8.64
C HIS A 89 -1.07 -11.25 7.12
N THR A 90 -0.98 -10.00 6.66
CA THR A 90 -0.96 -9.67 5.24
C THR A 90 0.27 -10.22 4.52
N THR A 91 1.43 -10.28 5.19
CA THR A 91 2.64 -10.90 4.63
C THR A 91 2.46 -12.40 4.42
N GLN A 92 1.79 -13.09 5.34
CA GLN A 92 1.46 -14.52 5.19
C GLN A 92 0.48 -14.76 4.04
N GLU A 93 -0.57 -13.94 3.94
CA GLU A 93 -1.55 -14.01 2.83
C GLU A 93 -0.86 -13.83 1.46
N ASP A 94 -0.02 -12.81 1.31
CA ASP A 94 0.79 -12.59 0.11
C ASP A 94 1.70 -13.80 -0.19
N GLY A 95 2.23 -14.44 0.85
CA GLY A 95 3.12 -15.60 0.75
C GLY A 95 2.43 -16.90 0.32
N VAL A 96 1.10 -16.99 0.37
CA VAL A 96 0.37 -18.19 -0.07
C VAL A 96 0.56 -18.44 -1.56
N SER A 97 0.53 -17.38 -2.37
CA SER A 97 0.67 -17.48 -3.84
C SER A 97 2.11 -17.62 -4.32
N ASP A 98 3.08 -17.11 -3.56
CA ASP A 98 4.52 -17.21 -3.86
C ASP A 98 5.33 -17.59 -2.60
N PRO A 99 5.24 -18.87 -2.16
CA PRO A 99 5.91 -19.33 -0.95
C PRO A 99 7.42 -19.12 -1.03
N GLY A 100 7.91 -18.26 -0.14
CA GLY A 100 9.31 -17.92 -0.09
C GLY A 100 9.76 -16.97 -1.18
N GLY A 101 8.86 -16.26 -1.87
CA GLY A 101 9.14 -15.19 -2.83
C GLY A 101 9.89 -13.98 -2.27
N PRO A 102 10.33 -13.04 -3.11
CA PRO A 102 11.18 -11.92 -2.68
C PRO A 102 10.47 -10.98 -1.71
N ILE A 103 9.14 -10.79 -1.85
CA ILE A 103 8.34 -9.97 -0.93
C ILE A 103 8.32 -10.61 0.45
N LEU A 104 7.84 -11.86 0.55
CA LEU A 104 7.74 -12.59 1.81
C LEU A 104 9.08 -12.64 2.55
N ARG A 105 10.17 -13.01 1.87
CA ARG A 105 11.51 -13.10 2.47
C ARG A 105 11.96 -11.76 3.06
N THR A 106 11.76 -10.67 2.32
CA THR A 106 12.24 -9.33 2.71
C THR A 106 11.41 -8.78 3.86
N TYR A 107 10.08 -8.93 3.79
CA TYR A 107 9.14 -8.47 4.81
C TYR A 107 9.39 -9.18 6.14
N LEU A 108 9.51 -10.52 6.12
CA LEU A 108 9.82 -11.29 7.32
C LEU A 108 11.19 -10.97 7.90
N THR A 109 12.17 -10.59 7.06
CA THR A 109 13.50 -10.18 7.55
C THR A 109 13.46 -8.84 8.26
N ALA A 110 12.76 -7.85 7.72
CA ALA A 110 12.56 -6.56 8.39
C ALA A 110 11.81 -6.75 9.72
N MET A 111 10.73 -7.54 9.70
CA MET A 111 9.96 -7.84 10.91
C MET A 111 10.81 -8.58 11.96
N GLY A 112 11.57 -9.59 11.53
CA GLY A 112 12.48 -10.34 12.42
C GLY A 112 13.50 -9.44 13.10
N ARG A 113 14.15 -8.55 12.34
CA ARG A 113 15.11 -7.58 12.89
C ARG A 113 14.47 -6.67 13.93
N TYR A 114 13.28 -6.14 13.66
CA TYR A 114 12.55 -5.33 14.64
C TYR A 114 12.22 -6.11 15.91
N LEU A 115 11.73 -7.34 15.78
CA LEU A 115 11.39 -8.19 16.93
C LEU A 115 12.62 -8.53 17.78
N ASP A 116 13.76 -8.80 17.14
CA ASP A 116 15.03 -9.06 17.84
C ASP A 116 15.48 -7.84 18.66
N LEU A 117 15.47 -6.64 18.04
CA LEU A 117 15.79 -5.37 18.72
C LEU A 117 14.84 -5.08 19.88
N HIS A 118 13.54 -5.24 19.64
CA HIS A 118 12.50 -4.98 20.64
C HIS A 118 12.56 -5.99 21.80
N LYS A 119 12.94 -7.25 21.53
CA LYS A 119 13.15 -8.27 22.56
C LYS A 119 14.34 -7.91 23.45
N GLY A 120 15.46 -7.48 22.87
CA GLY A 120 16.63 -7.00 23.63
C GLY A 120 16.24 -5.88 24.59
N LEU A 121 15.51 -4.87 24.09
CA LEU A 121 15.01 -3.77 24.91
C LEU A 121 14.11 -4.24 26.07
N LYS A 122 13.17 -5.16 25.81
CA LYS A 122 12.27 -5.72 26.84
C LYS A 122 13.00 -6.57 27.88
N SER A 123 14.08 -7.22 27.49
CA SER A 123 14.94 -8.01 28.39
C SER A 123 15.87 -7.13 29.24
N GLY A 124 15.83 -5.80 29.08
CA GLY A 124 16.69 -4.86 29.80
C GLY A 124 18.10 -4.76 29.24
N GLU A 125 18.34 -5.30 28.03
CA GLU A 125 19.61 -5.10 27.34
C GLU A 125 19.74 -3.63 26.91
N LYS A 126 20.90 -3.03 27.16
CA LYS A 126 21.20 -1.69 26.68
C LYS A 126 21.50 -1.76 25.19
N LEU A 127 20.54 -1.33 24.37
CA LEU A 127 20.74 -1.19 22.93
C LEU A 127 21.82 -0.15 22.64
N SER A 128 22.53 -0.34 21.52
CA SER A 128 23.39 0.71 20.99
C SER A 128 22.54 1.86 20.45
N ILE A 129 23.11 3.06 20.33
CA ILE A 129 22.41 4.23 19.75
C ILE A 129 21.90 3.92 18.34
N ASP A 130 22.69 3.18 17.55
CA ASP A 130 22.30 2.75 16.21
C ASP A 130 21.13 1.75 16.25
N ASP A 131 21.12 0.81 17.21
CA ASP A 131 20.05 -0.16 17.35
C ASP A 131 18.74 0.49 17.84
N GLU A 132 18.82 1.46 18.75
CA GLU A 132 17.67 2.27 19.17
C GLU A 132 17.09 3.04 17.99
N LYS A 133 17.95 3.64 17.17
CA LYS A 133 17.50 4.37 15.97
C LYS A 133 16.91 3.43 14.92
N GLU A 134 17.52 2.27 14.68
CA GLU A 134 16.98 1.27 13.75
C GLU A 134 15.62 0.72 14.21
N LEU A 135 15.45 0.50 15.52
CA LEU A 135 14.17 0.10 16.11
C LEU A 135 13.09 1.17 15.88
N GLU A 136 13.42 2.45 16.07
CA GLU A 136 12.53 3.57 15.80
C GLU A 136 12.09 3.61 14.33
N ILE A 137 13.05 3.52 13.40
CA ILE A 137 12.80 3.57 11.95
C ILE A 137 11.84 2.46 11.52
N PHE A 138 12.09 1.22 11.94
CA PHE A 138 11.22 0.10 11.62
C PHE A 138 9.84 0.24 12.28
N GLY A 139 9.78 0.74 13.52
CA GLY A 139 8.51 1.04 14.19
C GLY A 139 7.67 2.05 13.39
N ASN A 140 8.28 3.17 12.98
CA ASN A 140 7.64 4.17 12.14
C ASN A 140 7.20 3.59 10.79
N LEU A 141 8.04 2.75 10.16
CA LEU A 141 7.72 2.07 8.91
C LEU A 141 6.49 1.17 9.03
N PHE A 142 6.42 0.30 10.05
CA PHE A 142 5.29 -0.62 10.20
C PHE A 142 3.98 0.09 10.55
N ILE A 143 4.04 1.15 11.35
CA ILE A 143 2.86 1.95 11.66
C ILE A 143 2.37 2.70 10.42
N LEU A 144 3.27 3.32 9.65
CA LEU A 144 2.90 3.96 8.38
C LEU A 144 2.34 2.93 7.40
N TRP A 145 2.98 1.77 7.28
CA TRP A 145 2.51 0.68 6.44
C TRP A 145 1.08 0.26 6.78
N CYS A 146 0.77 0.11 8.07
CA CYS A 146 -0.56 -0.27 8.53
C CYS A 146 -1.60 0.83 8.22
N ALA A 147 -1.21 2.10 8.40
CA ALA A 147 -2.04 3.24 8.04
C ALA A 147 -2.31 3.29 6.53
N ILE A 148 -1.32 2.97 5.68
CA ILE A 148 -1.50 2.83 4.23
C ILE A 148 -2.50 1.71 3.94
N GLN A 149 -2.40 0.54 4.60
CA GLN A 149 -3.35 -0.54 4.37
C GLN A 149 -4.80 -0.15 4.70
N HIS A 150 -5.01 0.73 5.67
CA HIS A 150 -6.35 1.25 6.00
C HIS A 150 -6.97 2.09 4.87
N THR A 151 -6.18 2.62 3.92
CA THR A 151 -6.73 3.33 2.75
C THR A 151 -7.01 2.42 1.57
N LEU A 152 -6.68 1.13 1.71
CA LEU A 152 -6.89 0.10 0.71
C LEU A 152 -8.10 -0.78 1.08
N GLY A 153 -8.70 -1.39 0.07
CA GLY A 153 -9.82 -2.29 0.26
C GLY A 153 -11.14 -1.60 0.66
N SER A 154 -11.98 -2.29 1.42
CA SER A 154 -13.27 -1.79 1.86
C SER A 154 -13.59 -2.27 3.27
N LEU A 155 -13.97 -1.32 4.12
CA LEU A 155 -14.42 -1.56 5.48
C LEU A 155 -15.80 -2.25 5.48
N TYR A 156 -15.96 -3.28 6.31
CA TYR A 156 -17.22 -4.00 6.53
C TYR A 156 -17.47 -4.20 8.02
N ILE A 157 -18.74 -4.40 8.39
CA ILE A 157 -19.14 -4.74 9.75
C ILE A 157 -18.96 -6.25 9.94
N GLU A 158 -18.26 -6.66 11.00
CA GLU A 158 -18.03 -8.08 11.34
C GLU A 158 -18.60 -8.51 12.70
N GLY A 159 -19.21 -7.59 13.45
CA GLY A 159 -19.85 -7.87 14.74
C GLY A 159 -21.33 -8.26 14.65
N ASN A 160 -21.91 -8.62 15.79
CA ASN A 160 -23.33 -8.97 15.93
C ASN A 160 -24.29 -7.80 15.60
N GLU A 161 -23.85 -6.57 15.86
CA GLU A 161 -24.62 -5.37 15.57
C GLU A 161 -24.37 -4.91 14.14
N THR A 162 -25.40 -4.97 13.29
CA THR A 162 -25.33 -4.70 11.85
C THR A 162 -26.04 -3.41 11.44
N LEU A 163 -26.51 -2.61 12.41
CA LEU A 163 -27.31 -1.40 12.21
C LEU A 163 -28.62 -1.67 11.43
N GLY A 164 -29.15 -2.87 11.56
CA GLY A 164 -30.33 -3.33 10.84
C GLY A 164 -30.10 -3.63 9.35
N MET A 165 -28.84 -3.64 8.89
CA MET A 165 -28.50 -4.01 7.52
C MET A 165 -28.19 -5.51 7.41
N LEU A 166 -28.47 -6.06 6.23
CA LEU A 166 -28.16 -7.44 5.88
C LEU A 166 -27.02 -7.49 4.84
N PRO A 167 -26.19 -8.55 4.87
CA PRO A 167 -25.17 -8.75 3.83
C PRO A 167 -25.84 -8.91 2.47
N GLU A 168 -25.12 -8.54 1.40
CA GLU A 168 -25.56 -8.86 0.04
C GLU A 168 -25.23 -10.32 -0.29
N THR A 169 -26.24 -11.14 -0.56
CA THR A 169 -26.06 -12.58 -0.83
C THR A 169 -26.62 -13.02 -2.17
N GLU A 170 -27.34 -12.15 -2.88
CA GLU A 170 -27.93 -12.48 -4.18
C GLU A 170 -27.01 -12.01 -5.31
N ASP A 171 -26.53 -10.76 -5.23
CA ASP A 171 -25.69 -10.17 -6.27
C ASP A 171 -24.20 -10.40 -6.02
N LYS A 172 -23.64 -11.43 -6.68
CA LYS A 172 -22.20 -11.75 -6.64
C LYS A 172 -21.29 -10.65 -7.17
N SER A 173 -21.80 -9.68 -7.93
CA SER A 173 -21.02 -8.53 -8.40
C SER A 173 -20.79 -7.48 -7.29
N TYR A 174 -21.49 -7.60 -6.16
CA TYR A 174 -21.36 -6.67 -5.05
C TYR A 174 -19.93 -6.69 -4.46
N PRO A 175 -19.25 -5.54 -4.31
CA PRO A 175 -17.85 -5.50 -3.86
C PRO A 175 -17.60 -6.12 -2.47
N LEU A 176 -18.63 -6.19 -1.64
CA LEU A 176 -18.60 -6.77 -0.31
C LEU A 176 -19.57 -7.96 -0.21
N TYR A 177 -19.64 -8.79 -1.26
CA TYR A 177 -20.51 -9.97 -1.29
C TYR A 177 -20.33 -10.83 -0.02
N GLY A 178 -21.46 -11.22 0.58
CA GLY A 178 -21.52 -11.96 1.84
C GLY A 178 -21.18 -11.13 3.09
N LYS A 179 -20.86 -9.84 2.96
CA LYS A 179 -20.46 -8.95 4.08
C LYS A 179 -21.44 -7.79 4.27
N VAL A 180 -21.57 -7.32 5.50
CA VAL A 180 -22.38 -6.15 5.85
C VAL A 180 -21.55 -4.89 5.59
N SER A 181 -22.08 -3.96 4.81
CA SER A 181 -21.37 -2.73 4.48
C SER A 181 -21.44 -1.70 5.60
N VAL A 182 -20.33 -1.01 5.84
CA VAL A 182 -20.32 0.17 6.71
C VAL A 182 -21.02 1.34 6.00
N PRO A 183 -21.89 2.08 6.71
CA PRO A 183 -22.48 3.34 6.24
C PRO A 183 -21.45 4.30 5.65
N ARG A 184 -21.80 4.93 4.52
CA ARG A 184 -20.86 5.75 3.74
C ARG A 184 -20.25 6.93 4.52
N MET A 185 -21.03 7.56 5.41
CA MET A 185 -20.52 8.65 6.24
C MET A 185 -19.47 8.17 7.25
N ILE A 186 -19.66 7.01 7.89
CA ILE A 186 -18.64 6.41 8.77
C ILE A 186 -17.36 6.12 7.99
N VAL A 187 -17.47 5.57 6.76
CA VAL A 187 -16.30 5.33 5.90
C VAL A 187 -15.55 6.63 5.62
N ALA A 188 -16.25 7.69 5.18
CA ALA A 188 -15.63 8.98 4.89
C ALA A 188 -14.97 9.62 6.13
N GLN A 189 -15.62 9.52 7.30
CA GLN A 189 -15.04 9.97 8.57
C GLN A 189 -13.82 9.14 8.96
N PHE A 190 -13.87 7.81 8.82
CA PHE A 190 -12.75 6.92 9.11
C PHE A 190 -11.53 7.21 8.22
N ASP A 191 -11.73 7.39 6.92
CA ASP A 191 -10.65 7.73 5.98
C ASP A 191 -9.98 9.06 6.42
N THR A 192 -10.79 10.05 6.76
CA THR A 192 -10.32 11.34 7.30
C THR A 192 -9.52 11.19 8.60
N LEU A 193 -9.96 10.31 9.50
CA LEU A 193 -9.26 10.02 10.76
C LEU A 193 -7.91 9.33 10.50
N VAL A 194 -7.88 8.27 9.70
CA VAL A 194 -6.65 7.55 9.35
C VAL A 194 -5.61 8.52 8.76
N TYR A 195 -6.05 9.43 7.89
CA TYR A 195 -5.18 10.42 7.27
C TYR A 195 -4.59 11.42 8.26
N ASN A 196 -5.44 12.16 8.96
CA ASN A 196 -5.00 13.25 9.84
C ASN A 196 -4.30 12.72 11.10
N GLU A 197 -4.76 11.59 11.62
CA GLU A 197 -4.28 11.09 12.89
C GLU A 197 -3.04 10.22 12.70
N VAL A 198 -2.95 9.41 11.64
CA VAL A 198 -1.86 8.44 11.50
C VAL A 198 -0.98 8.73 10.29
N LEU A 199 -1.53 8.72 9.07
CA LEU A 199 -0.72 8.80 7.85
C LEU A 199 0.18 10.03 7.82
N GLU A 200 -0.37 11.23 7.99
CA GLU A 200 0.44 12.45 7.90
C GLU A 200 1.58 12.47 8.92
N ARG A 201 1.30 12.05 10.17
CA ARG A 201 2.28 12.06 11.26
C ARG A 201 3.41 11.06 11.02
N TYR A 202 3.08 9.85 10.59
CA TYR A 202 4.09 8.80 10.38
C TYR A 202 4.79 8.93 9.02
N LYS A 203 4.14 9.54 8.02
CA LYS A 203 4.78 9.98 6.76
C LYS A 203 5.91 10.93 7.07
N GLU A 204 5.66 11.99 7.84
CA GLU A 204 6.69 12.96 8.21
C GLU A 204 7.85 12.34 9.00
N LYS A 205 7.54 11.44 9.95
CA LYS A 205 8.56 10.72 10.71
C LYS A 205 9.44 9.87 9.80
N LEU A 206 8.83 9.02 8.96
CA LEU A 206 9.57 8.14 8.08
C LEU A 206 10.36 8.91 7.01
N LEU A 207 9.83 10.03 6.49
CA LEU A 207 10.58 10.88 5.55
C LEU A 207 11.85 11.45 6.19
N ARG A 208 11.78 11.92 7.45
CA ARG A 208 12.96 12.37 8.19
C ARG A 208 13.94 11.23 8.43
N ASP A 209 13.43 10.04 8.76
CA ASP A 209 14.24 8.84 8.96
C ASP A 209 14.97 8.42 7.66
N ILE A 210 14.29 8.47 6.52
CA ILE A 210 14.86 8.12 5.20
C ILE A 210 15.90 9.14 4.76
N ASP A 211 15.61 10.44 4.89
CA ASP A 211 16.58 11.49 4.58
C ASP A 211 17.83 11.35 5.46
N TRP A 212 17.64 11.12 6.76
CA TRP A 212 18.75 10.82 7.66
C TRP A 212 19.54 9.59 7.20
N LEU A 213 18.88 8.47 6.89
CA LEU A 213 19.50 7.22 6.44
C LEU A 213 20.38 7.40 5.19
N PHE A 214 19.89 8.12 4.17
CA PHE A 214 20.66 8.36 2.94
C PHE A 214 21.90 9.24 3.15
N ASN A 215 21.98 9.94 4.28
CA ASN A 215 23.15 10.73 4.69
C ASN A 215 24.12 9.95 5.62
N GLN A 216 23.83 8.70 5.97
CA GLN A 216 24.68 7.91 6.88
C GLN A 216 25.77 7.09 6.18
N ASP A 217 26.70 6.55 6.99
CA ASP A 217 27.70 5.59 6.53
C ASP A 217 27.06 4.32 5.95
N LYS A 218 27.51 3.95 4.76
CA LYS A 218 26.94 2.83 3.99
C LYS A 218 27.15 1.47 4.65
N ASN A 219 28.22 1.27 5.41
CA ASN A 219 28.56 -0.05 5.96
C ASN A 219 27.53 -0.53 6.99
N ARG A 220 26.98 0.39 7.81
CA ARG A 220 26.01 0.07 8.85
C ARG A 220 24.57 0.08 8.36
N TRP A 221 24.21 1.06 7.52
CA TRP A 221 22.81 1.38 7.24
C TRP A 221 22.29 0.87 5.90
N TRP A 222 23.17 0.37 5.03
CA TRP A 222 22.77 -0.09 3.70
C TRP A 222 21.67 -1.14 3.72
N PHE A 223 21.74 -2.13 4.62
CA PHE A 223 20.72 -3.17 4.68
C PHE A 223 19.38 -2.66 5.22
N THR A 224 19.40 -1.76 6.20
CA THR A 224 18.20 -1.07 6.69
C THR A 224 17.55 -0.26 5.57
N ILE A 225 18.33 0.51 4.80
CA ILE A 225 17.85 1.26 3.62
C ILE A 225 17.25 0.32 2.59
N TYR A 226 17.93 -0.79 2.29
CA TYR A 226 17.44 -1.82 1.36
C TYR A 226 16.04 -2.32 1.77
N LEU A 227 15.85 -2.66 3.04
CA LEU A 227 14.56 -3.15 3.55
C LEU A 227 13.47 -2.08 3.47
N VAL A 228 13.75 -0.86 3.90
CA VAL A 228 12.80 0.28 3.87
C VAL A 228 12.38 0.59 2.43
N VAL A 229 13.34 0.76 1.52
CA VAL A 229 13.08 1.07 0.11
C VAL A 229 12.30 -0.06 -0.56
N PHE A 230 12.67 -1.33 -0.31
CA PHE A 230 11.96 -2.46 -0.87
C PHE A 230 10.48 -2.49 -0.44
N ILE A 231 10.21 -2.29 0.85
CA ILE A 231 8.84 -2.26 1.38
C ILE A 231 8.04 -1.12 0.74
N LEU A 232 8.59 0.10 0.71
CA LEU A 232 7.90 1.26 0.12
C LEU A 232 7.59 1.09 -1.37
N LEU A 233 8.53 0.54 -2.16
CA LEU A 233 8.31 0.29 -3.58
C LEU A 233 7.25 -0.80 -3.82
N ARG A 234 7.21 -1.86 -2.99
CA ARG A 234 6.14 -2.87 -3.05
C ARG A 234 4.79 -2.25 -2.73
N GLU A 235 4.72 -1.37 -1.74
CA GLU A 235 3.47 -0.67 -1.40
C GLU A 235 3.01 0.22 -2.55
N GLY A 236 3.92 0.86 -3.28
CA GLY A 236 3.60 1.56 -4.53
C GLY A 236 2.83 0.68 -5.54
N SER A 237 3.29 -0.55 -5.77
CA SER A 237 2.55 -1.52 -6.60
C SER A 237 1.21 -1.92 -5.98
N ARG A 238 1.13 -2.08 -4.65
CA ARG A 238 -0.13 -2.43 -3.96
C ARG A 238 -1.20 -1.37 -4.13
N MET A 239 -0.83 -0.12 -3.87
CA MET A 239 -1.74 1.03 -3.98
C MET A 239 -2.20 1.19 -5.43
N THR A 240 -1.30 0.99 -6.40
CA THR A 240 -1.64 0.98 -7.83
C THR A 240 -2.66 -0.11 -8.16
N ALA A 241 -2.44 -1.35 -7.70
CA ALA A 241 -3.37 -2.47 -7.89
C ALA A 241 -4.73 -2.21 -7.23
N ASP A 242 -4.76 -1.60 -6.06
CA ASP A 242 -6.00 -1.23 -5.37
C ASP A 242 -6.80 -0.19 -6.16
N ARG A 243 -6.13 0.85 -6.67
CA ARG A 243 -6.78 1.87 -7.52
C ARG A 243 -7.28 1.28 -8.84
N TYR A 244 -6.60 0.27 -9.38
CA TYR A 244 -7.08 -0.48 -10.54
C TYR A 244 -8.36 -1.24 -10.18
N ARG A 245 -8.32 -2.08 -9.14
CA ARG A 245 -9.48 -2.84 -8.65
C ARG A 245 -10.66 -1.92 -8.38
N HIS A 246 -10.42 -0.77 -7.73
CA HIS A 246 -11.46 0.20 -7.43
C HIS A 246 -12.05 0.82 -8.71
N ALA A 247 -11.22 1.13 -9.72
CA ALA A 247 -11.70 1.60 -11.02
C ALA A 247 -12.60 0.56 -11.69
N ARG A 248 -12.20 -0.72 -11.66
CA ARG A 248 -13.01 -1.80 -12.22
C ARG A 248 -14.36 -1.92 -11.52
N ALA A 249 -14.35 -1.86 -10.18
CA ALA A 249 -15.56 -2.01 -9.38
C ALA A 249 -16.52 -0.80 -9.46
N ASN A 250 -16.05 0.41 -9.80
CA ASN A 250 -16.86 1.63 -9.67
C ASN A 250 -16.94 2.50 -10.93
N CYS A 251 -15.96 2.43 -11.83
CA CYS A 251 -15.80 3.31 -12.99
C CYS A 251 -15.93 2.57 -14.34
N GLY A 252 -16.14 1.25 -14.31
CA GLY A 252 -16.21 0.41 -15.51
C GLY A 252 -14.86 0.29 -16.22
N SER A 253 -14.89 0.11 -17.55
CA SER A 253 -13.71 -0.19 -18.35
C SER A 253 -12.86 1.03 -18.73
N LYS A 254 -13.41 2.24 -18.61
CA LYS A 254 -12.89 3.49 -19.20
C LYS A 254 -11.60 4.01 -18.59
N LEU A 255 -11.51 4.04 -17.26
CA LEU A 255 -10.36 4.60 -16.53
C LEU A 255 -9.48 3.49 -15.97
N ARG A 256 -8.17 3.48 -16.22
CA ARG A 256 -7.31 2.43 -15.66
C ARG A 256 -7.34 2.44 -14.13
N TYR A 257 -7.35 3.63 -13.53
CA TYR A 257 -7.32 3.84 -12.09
C TYR A 257 -8.44 4.80 -11.65
N SER A 258 -8.97 4.63 -10.44
CA SER A 258 -10.10 5.45 -9.94
C SER A 258 -9.70 6.87 -9.57
N ILE A 259 -8.41 7.09 -9.26
CA ILE A 259 -7.83 8.41 -9.00
C ILE A 259 -6.55 8.53 -9.85
N PRO A 260 -6.67 8.81 -11.16
CA PRO A 260 -5.54 8.87 -12.08
C PRO A 260 -4.38 9.76 -11.62
N GLY A 261 -4.67 10.99 -11.17
CA GLY A 261 -3.64 11.93 -10.72
C GLY A 261 -2.81 11.40 -9.56
N PHE A 262 -3.47 10.82 -8.56
CA PHE A 262 -2.80 10.17 -7.44
C PHE A 262 -1.85 9.06 -7.89
N VAL A 263 -2.27 8.21 -8.83
CA VAL A 263 -1.42 7.11 -9.33
C VAL A 263 -0.22 7.64 -10.12
N ALA A 264 -0.40 8.71 -10.90
CA ALA A 264 0.70 9.37 -11.59
C ALA A 264 1.74 9.92 -10.58
N ASP A 265 1.27 10.63 -9.54
CA ASP A 265 2.14 11.18 -8.48
C ASP A 265 2.82 10.09 -7.65
N LEU A 266 2.11 8.98 -7.39
CA LEU A 266 2.66 7.79 -6.72
C LEU A 266 3.80 7.18 -7.55
N HIS A 267 3.60 6.99 -8.85
CA HIS A 267 4.61 6.42 -9.74
C HIS A 267 5.84 7.34 -9.84
N GLU A 268 5.64 8.66 -9.89
CA GLU A 268 6.73 9.62 -9.84
C GLU A 268 7.50 9.54 -8.51
N SER A 269 6.78 9.37 -7.40
CA SER A 269 7.38 9.16 -6.08
C SER A 269 8.22 7.87 -6.02
N CYS A 270 7.78 6.79 -6.67
CA CYS A 270 8.58 5.56 -6.79
C CYS A 270 9.87 5.80 -7.59
N ASN A 271 9.81 6.55 -8.70
CA ASN A 271 11.00 6.95 -9.46
C ASN A 271 11.95 7.82 -8.62
N ASN A 272 11.44 8.71 -7.78
CA ASN A 272 12.26 9.52 -6.89
C ASN A 272 13.00 8.65 -5.87
N ILE A 273 12.31 7.72 -5.19
CA ILE A 273 12.93 6.77 -4.26
C ILE A 273 14.02 5.95 -4.97
N LEU A 274 13.74 5.44 -6.17
CA LEU A 274 14.71 4.69 -6.97
C LEU A 274 15.92 5.53 -7.39
N THR A 275 15.72 6.81 -7.69
CA THR A 275 16.82 7.75 -7.99
C THR A 275 17.78 7.85 -6.80
N HIS A 276 17.26 8.07 -5.59
CA HIS A 276 18.07 8.10 -4.38
C HIS A 276 18.77 6.76 -4.11
N TRP A 277 18.05 5.64 -4.27
CA TRP A 277 18.62 4.29 -4.15
C TRP A 277 19.80 4.07 -5.11
N HIS A 278 19.63 4.38 -6.40
CA HIS A 278 20.67 4.16 -7.41
C HIS A 278 21.83 5.13 -7.29
N TYR A 279 21.57 6.39 -6.93
CA TYR A 279 22.61 7.35 -6.57
C TYR A 279 23.43 6.87 -5.37
N TYR A 280 22.76 6.38 -4.33
CA TYR A 280 23.41 5.83 -3.15
C TYR A 280 24.26 4.59 -3.46
N ASN A 281 23.87 3.75 -4.42
CA ASN A 281 24.63 2.55 -4.80
C ASN A 281 25.71 2.80 -5.88
N CYS A 282 25.63 3.89 -6.66
CA CYS A 282 26.57 4.23 -7.75
C CYS A 282 26.88 3.02 -8.69
N ASN A 283 25.87 2.21 -9.01
CA ASN A 283 25.95 1.00 -9.85
C ASN A 283 26.87 -0.12 -9.33
N LYS A 284 27.27 -0.09 -8.05
CA LYS A 284 28.00 -1.19 -7.40
C LYS A 284 27.01 -2.13 -6.72
N TRP A 285 27.13 -3.42 -7.01
CA TRP A 285 26.37 -4.49 -6.37
C TRP A 285 27.31 -5.39 -5.57
N PRO A 286 26.83 -6.08 -4.52
CA PRO A 286 27.63 -7.07 -3.84
C PRO A 286 28.06 -8.18 -4.84
N THR A 287 29.34 -8.22 -5.21
CA THR A 287 29.90 -9.28 -6.04
C THR A 287 30.33 -10.46 -5.19
N ALA A 288 30.37 -11.65 -5.80
CA ALA A 288 30.80 -12.86 -5.10
C ALA A 288 32.32 -12.84 -4.87
N GLY A 289 32.72 -12.56 -3.63
CA GLY A 289 34.03 -12.92 -3.08
C GLY A 289 35.06 -11.77 -2.96
N PRO A 290 36.07 -11.94 -2.09
CA PRO A 290 37.07 -10.94 -1.73
C PRO A 290 38.16 -10.74 -2.81
N LYS A 291 37.79 -10.65 -4.09
CA LYS A 291 38.75 -10.61 -5.21
C LYS A 291 38.50 -9.51 -6.25
N SER A 292 38.09 -8.32 -5.83
CA SER A 292 38.25 -7.13 -6.68
C SER A 292 39.42 -6.28 -6.16
N LEU A 293 40.64 -6.74 -6.43
CA LEU A 293 41.82 -5.89 -6.35
C LEU A 293 41.86 -5.06 -7.64
N THR A 294 41.41 -3.81 -7.55
CA THR A 294 41.77 -2.80 -8.56
C THR A 294 42.91 -1.96 -7.97
N ASN A 295 44.07 -1.98 -8.62
CA ASN A 295 45.25 -1.15 -8.31
C ASN A 295 45.89 -1.30 -6.92
N GLY A 296 45.81 -2.47 -6.27
CA GLY A 296 46.54 -2.73 -5.02
C GLY A 296 46.02 -1.97 -3.79
N VAL A 297 44.94 -1.19 -3.94
CA VAL A 297 44.23 -0.56 -2.84
C VAL A 297 43.00 -1.40 -2.55
N ARG A 298 42.86 -1.91 -1.32
CA ARG A 298 41.56 -2.40 -0.83
C ARG A 298 40.62 -1.20 -0.77
N THR A 299 39.86 -0.96 -1.82
CA THR A 299 38.63 -0.18 -1.66
C THR A 299 37.75 -0.98 -0.72
N LYS A 300 37.56 -0.49 0.51
CA LYS A 300 36.56 -1.03 1.42
C LYS A 300 35.21 -0.95 0.71
N ASP A 301 34.77 -2.04 0.12
CA ASP A 301 33.45 -2.07 -0.50
C ASP A 301 32.43 -1.93 0.63
N HIS A 302 31.40 -1.10 0.45
CA HIS A 302 30.39 -0.86 1.50
C HIS A 302 29.53 -2.11 1.82
N PHE A 303 29.80 -3.22 1.15
CA PHE A 303 29.24 -4.54 1.39
C PHE A 303 30.12 -5.41 2.30
N GLU A 304 31.35 -4.99 2.64
CA GLU A 304 32.29 -5.78 3.44
C GLU A 304 31.78 -6.07 4.86
N THR A 305 30.95 -5.19 5.39
CA THR A 305 30.32 -5.32 6.72
C THR A 305 28.94 -5.96 6.68
N LEU A 306 28.40 -6.28 5.49
CA LEU A 306 27.10 -6.93 5.42
C LEU A 306 27.19 -8.34 5.96
N GLU A 307 26.32 -8.66 6.91
CA GLU A 307 26.24 -10.02 7.44
C GLU A 307 25.95 -11.03 6.30
N PRO A 308 26.54 -12.24 6.33
CA PRO A 308 26.37 -13.22 5.27
C PRO A 308 24.91 -13.54 4.95
N LYS A 309 24.03 -13.61 5.97
CA LYS A 309 22.59 -13.84 5.77
C LYS A 309 21.88 -12.72 4.99
N HIS A 310 22.27 -11.46 5.23
CA HIS A 310 21.72 -10.30 4.54
C HIS A 310 22.17 -10.28 3.08
N LEU A 311 23.45 -10.58 2.84
CA LEU A 311 24.00 -10.70 1.50
C LEU A 311 23.32 -11.81 0.69
N GLU A 312 23.12 -12.99 1.29
CA GLU A 312 22.45 -14.10 0.62
C GLU A 312 20.97 -13.79 0.31
N LEU A 313 20.28 -13.07 1.17
CA LEU A 313 18.91 -12.60 0.89
C LEU A 313 18.86 -11.71 -0.35
N VAL A 314 19.74 -10.70 -0.43
CA VAL A 314 19.79 -9.77 -1.58
C VAL A 314 20.12 -10.53 -2.87
N LYS A 315 21.09 -11.46 -2.82
CA LYS A 315 21.44 -12.30 -3.97
C LYS A 315 20.25 -13.17 -4.40
N LYS A 316 19.53 -13.76 -3.45
CA LYS A 316 18.36 -14.60 -3.74
C LYS A 316 17.25 -13.77 -4.39
N ASN A 317 16.97 -12.59 -3.86
CA ASN A 317 16.00 -11.66 -4.46
C ASN A 317 16.41 -11.21 -5.87
N ARG A 318 17.69 -10.87 -6.09
CA ARG A 318 18.19 -10.50 -7.42
C ARG A 318 18.12 -11.66 -8.43
N LYS A 319 18.29 -12.89 -7.96
CA LYS A 319 18.22 -14.10 -8.80
C LYS A 319 16.81 -14.62 -9.03
N ASP A 320 15.84 -14.05 -8.35
CA ASP A 320 14.44 -14.47 -8.36
C ASP A 320 13.86 -14.43 -9.79
N PRO A 321 13.17 -15.48 -10.27
CA PRO A 321 12.62 -15.53 -11.62
C PRO A 321 11.67 -14.37 -11.94
N GLY A 322 10.84 -13.95 -10.98
CA GLY A 322 9.90 -12.85 -11.17
C GLY A 322 10.63 -11.53 -11.35
N ILE A 323 11.64 -11.26 -10.53
CA ILE A 323 12.51 -10.09 -10.66
C ILE A 323 13.24 -10.10 -12.00
N LYS A 324 13.84 -11.23 -12.40
CA LYS A 324 14.54 -11.37 -13.69
C LYS A 324 13.62 -11.15 -14.88
N LYS A 325 12.37 -11.62 -14.81
CA LYS A 325 11.37 -11.39 -15.85
C LYS A 325 11.11 -9.89 -16.04
N HIS A 326 10.85 -9.16 -14.96
CA HIS A 326 10.65 -7.71 -15.03
C HIS A 326 11.88 -6.97 -15.58
N LEU A 327 13.08 -7.30 -15.09
CA LEU A 327 14.33 -6.74 -15.62
C LEU A 327 14.52 -7.02 -17.11
N SER A 328 14.14 -8.21 -17.58
CA SER A 328 14.20 -8.57 -19.00
C SER A 328 13.23 -7.75 -19.85
N VAL A 329 12.01 -7.52 -19.37
CA VAL A 329 11.02 -6.66 -20.05
C VAL A 329 11.59 -5.25 -20.24
N TRP A 330 12.26 -4.72 -19.21
CA TRP A 330 12.87 -3.38 -19.29
C TRP A 330 14.07 -3.30 -20.21
N LYS A 331 14.90 -4.33 -20.19
CA LYS A 331 16.00 -4.45 -21.15
C LYS A 331 15.47 -4.41 -22.58
N GLN A 332 14.44 -5.20 -22.87
CA GLN A 332 13.82 -5.22 -24.19
C GLN A 332 13.18 -3.87 -24.55
N TYR A 333 12.44 -3.25 -23.62
CA TYR A 333 11.85 -1.94 -23.82
C TYR A 333 12.88 -0.89 -24.27
N LYS A 334 14.07 -0.91 -23.67
CA LYS A 334 15.18 -0.02 -24.01
C LYS A 334 15.81 -0.35 -25.37
N GLU A 335 16.00 -1.63 -25.66
CA GLU A 335 16.58 -2.10 -26.94
C GLU A 335 15.64 -1.83 -28.13
N ASP A 336 14.32 -1.93 -27.93
CA ASP A 336 13.31 -1.83 -28.98
C ASP A 336 12.68 -0.41 -29.10
N ASN A 337 13.38 0.64 -28.64
CA ASN A 337 12.91 2.04 -28.66
C ASN A 337 11.49 2.24 -28.13
N GLY A 338 11.21 1.56 -27.02
CA GLY A 338 9.97 1.68 -26.31
C GLY A 338 8.84 0.75 -26.77
N LYS A 339 9.12 -0.16 -27.70
CA LYS A 339 8.18 -1.24 -28.04
C LYS A 339 8.33 -2.36 -27.02
N VAL A 340 7.21 -2.78 -26.45
CA VAL A 340 7.12 -3.99 -25.62
C VAL A 340 6.13 -4.90 -26.33
N PRO A 341 6.39 -6.21 -26.43
CA PRO A 341 5.36 -7.18 -26.79
C PRO A 341 4.12 -6.93 -25.94
N GLU A 342 2.93 -7.12 -26.51
CA GLU A 342 1.68 -6.97 -25.76
C GLU A 342 1.75 -7.90 -24.53
N ILE A 343 1.93 -7.32 -23.35
CA ILE A 343 2.04 -8.10 -22.12
C ILE A 343 0.66 -8.69 -21.90
N THR A 344 0.55 -10.02 -22.01
CA THR A 344 -0.62 -10.72 -21.48
C THR A 344 -0.60 -10.48 -19.98
N LEU A 345 -1.39 -9.50 -19.52
CA LEU A 345 -1.56 -9.14 -18.12
C LEU A 345 -1.86 -10.44 -17.36
N GLN A 346 -0.90 -10.94 -16.59
CA GLN A 346 -1.10 -12.17 -15.82
C GLN A 346 -1.99 -11.93 -14.60
N HIS A 347 -2.29 -10.66 -14.29
CA HIS A 347 -3.28 -10.26 -13.32
C HIS A 347 -4.57 -9.84 -14.04
N ASP A 348 -5.40 -10.81 -14.42
CA ASP A 348 -6.80 -10.55 -14.77
C ASP A 348 -7.53 -10.08 -13.49
N ALA A 349 -7.36 -8.80 -13.16
CA ALA A 349 -8.04 -8.17 -12.03
C ALA A 349 -9.51 -7.92 -12.41
N GLY A 350 -10.29 -9.00 -12.35
CA GLY A 350 -11.74 -9.00 -12.46
C GLY A 350 -12.29 -9.20 -13.89
N PRO A 351 -13.63 -9.28 -14.03
CA PRO A 351 -14.29 -9.51 -15.31
C PRO A 351 -14.15 -8.33 -16.29
N ILE A 352 -13.70 -7.16 -15.83
CA ILE A 352 -13.69 -5.91 -16.60
C ILE A 352 -12.25 -5.55 -16.96
N ARG A 353 -11.85 -5.80 -18.20
CA ARG A 353 -10.51 -5.39 -18.67
C ARG A 353 -10.48 -3.90 -19.01
N TYR A 354 -9.34 -3.27 -18.74
CA TYR A 354 -9.09 -1.90 -19.21
C TYR A 354 -8.92 -1.91 -20.73
N THR A 355 -9.69 -1.06 -21.41
CA THR A 355 -9.75 -0.99 -22.88
C THR A 355 -8.98 0.21 -23.46
N GLY A 356 -8.37 1.03 -22.61
CA GLY A 356 -7.57 2.17 -23.05
C GLY A 356 -6.18 1.78 -23.55
N THR A 357 -5.45 2.76 -24.06
CA THR A 357 -4.17 2.59 -24.78
C THR A 357 -2.97 2.26 -23.88
N GLN A 358 -3.18 2.27 -22.56
CA GLN A 358 -2.15 2.12 -21.53
C GLN A 358 -2.11 0.71 -20.93
N ASN A 359 -2.29 -0.32 -21.76
CA ASN A 359 -2.25 -1.73 -21.33
C ASN A 359 -0.85 -2.37 -21.44
N LYS A 360 0.17 -1.59 -21.84
CA LYS A 360 1.52 -2.10 -22.15
C LYS A 360 2.37 -2.48 -20.93
N TYR A 361 2.05 -1.95 -19.75
CA TYR A 361 2.78 -2.22 -18.52
C TYR A 361 1.86 -2.71 -17.42
N ASP A 362 2.44 -3.54 -16.55
CA ASP A 362 1.80 -4.10 -15.39
C ASP A 362 2.34 -3.39 -14.13
N TRP A 363 2.01 -2.10 -14.00
CA TRP A 363 2.45 -1.27 -12.85
C TRP A 363 1.94 -1.82 -11.51
N ASP A 364 0.79 -2.50 -11.56
CA ASP A 364 0.12 -3.17 -10.46
C ASP A 364 0.75 -4.52 -10.06
N HIS A 365 1.67 -5.06 -10.88
CA HIS A 365 2.41 -6.25 -10.51
C HIS A 365 3.24 -6.01 -9.23
N PRO A 366 3.18 -6.90 -8.21
CA PRO A 366 3.87 -6.71 -6.94
C PRO A 366 5.40 -6.51 -7.04
N LEU A 367 5.99 -7.00 -8.13
CA LEU A 367 7.43 -6.92 -8.42
C LEU A 367 7.85 -5.77 -9.36
N TYR A 368 6.91 -4.99 -9.89
CA TYR A 368 7.20 -3.97 -10.90
C TYR A 368 8.27 -2.97 -10.40
N TRP A 369 8.00 -2.28 -9.28
CA TRP A 369 8.91 -1.26 -8.74
C TRP A 369 10.13 -1.86 -8.05
N VAL A 370 9.96 -2.92 -7.24
CA VAL A 370 11.07 -3.53 -6.49
C VAL A 370 12.13 -4.16 -7.40
N SER A 371 11.75 -4.66 -8.58
CA SER A 371 12.71 -5.21 -9.54
C SER A 371 13.74 -4.17 -10.00
N GLN A 372 13.31 -2.91 -10.12
CA GLN A 372 14.13 -1.81 -10.59
C GLN A 372 15.23 -1.45 -9.61
N MET A 373 15.08 -1.79 -8.32
CA MET A 373 16.17 -1.68 -7.36
C MET A 373 17.42 -2.41 -7.86
N PHE A 374 17.28 -3.51 -8.61
CA PHE A 374 18.38 -4.39 -9.05
C PHE A 374 18.96 -4.06 -10.43
N GLU A 375 18.50 -2.98 -11.06
CA GLU A 375 18.95 -2.57 -12.38
C GLU A 375 20.32 -1.86 -12.31
N GLN A 376 21.30 -2.28 -13.13
CA GLN A 376 22.67 -1.75 -13.05
C GLN A 376 22.84 -0.36 -13.70
N SER A 377 22.03 -0.04 -14.69
CA SER A 377 22.05 1.25 -15.40
C SER A 377 20.64 1.81 -15.42
N TRP A 378 20.11 1.96 -14.21
CA TRP A 378 18.76 2.45 -14.01
C TRP A 378 18.64 3.90 -14.49
N CYS A 379 17.50 4.19 -15.08
CA CYS A 379 17.01 5.53 -15.36
C CYS A 379 15.52 5.54 -15.00
N PRO A 380 14.90 6.70 -14.76
CA PRO A 380 13.48 6.77 -14.47
C PRO A 380 12.65 6.03 -15.51
N HIS A 381 11.79 5.10 -15.07
CA HIS A 381 10.92 4.34 -15.95
C HIS A 381 9.65 5.14 -16.28
N PRO A 382 8.97 4.85 -17.40
CA PRO A 382 7.70 5.48 -17.74
C PRO A 382 6.66 5.29 -16.64
N THR A 383 6.12 6.40 -16.16
CA THR A 383 5.02 6.44 -15.21
C THR A 383 3.68 6.37 -15.93
N TYR A 384 2.62 6.10 -15.16
CA TYR A 384 1.26 6.19 -15.69
C TYR A 384 0.97 7.67 -15.98
N ARG A 385 0.29 7.94 -17.10
CA ARG A 385 -0.19 9.27 -17.46
C ARG A 385 -1.71 9.22 -17.47
N SER A 386 -2.38 10.16 -16.84
CA SER A 386 -3.85 10.17 -16.83
C SER A 386 -4.42 10.17 -18.25
N GLU A 387 -5.55 9.52 -18.46
CA GLU A 387 -6.31 9.65 -19.71
C GLU A 387 -6.78 11.11 -19.91
N ASP A 388 -6.68 11.64 -21.13
CA ASP A 388 -7.16 12.99 -21.46
C ASP A 388 -8.70 13.04 -21.36
N THR A 389 -9.22 13.77 -20.37
CA THR A 389 -10.65 13.86 -20.06
C THR A 389 -11.40 14.95 -20.86
N SER A 390 -10.87 15.43 -21.99
CA SER A 390 -11.43 16.57 -22.73
C SER A 390 -12.77 16.31 -23.42
N THR A 391 -13.36 15.13 -23.30
CA THR A 391 -14.70 14.85 -23.81
C THR A 391 -15.32 13.76 -22.96
N THR A 392 -16.12 14.12 -21.96
CA THR A 392 -17.36 13.45 -21.53
C THR A 392 -17.72 13.94 -20.13
N THR A 393 -18.90 14.55 -20.01
CA THR A 393 -19.59 14.83 -18.75
C THR A 393 -19.86 13.50 -18.02
N VAL A 394 -18.86 13.01 -17.28
CA VAL A 394 -19.09 11.99 -16.25
C VAL A 394 -19.81 12.72 -15.13
N MET A 395 -21.00 12.24 -14.75
CA MET A 395 -21.74 12.77 -13.61
C MET A 395 -20.77 12.97 -12.45
N ALA A 396 -20.59 14.24 -12.08
CA ALA A 396 -19.73 14.64 -10.99
C ALA A 396 -20.27 13.99 -9.71
N VAL A 397 -19.71 12.84 -9.36
CA VAL A 397 -19.57 12.48 -7.95
C VAL A 397 -18.57 13.50 -7.43
N THR A 398 -19.08 14.44 -6.63
CA THR A 398 -18.36 15.57 -6.07
C THR A 398 -16.98 15.13 -5.57
N PRO A 399 -15.88 15.88 -5.84
CA PRO A 399 -14.52 15.49 -5.48
C PRO A 399 -14.22 15.55 -3.97
N ALA A 400 -15.22 15.55 -3.10
CA ALA A 400 -15.05 15.76 -1.66
C ALA A 400 -14.42 14.56 -0.91
N VAL A 401 -14.14 13.45 -1.59
CA VAL A 401 -13.51 12.25 -0.99
C VAL A 401 -12.24 11.83 -1.73
N ALA A 402 -11.80 12.58 -2.74
CA ALA A 402 -10.62 12.25 -3.54
C ALA A 402 -9.29 12.84 -3.00
N ALA A 403 -9.33 13.58 -1.89
CA ALA A 403 -8.13 14.08 -1.20
C ALA A 403 -7.69 13.20 -0.02
N VAL A 404 -8.42 12.11 0.27
CA VAL A 404 -8.06 11.17 1.33
C VAL A 404 -8.40 9.76 0.88
N GLY A 405 -7.40 9.05 0.33
CA GLY A 405 -7.53 7.64 -0.07
C GLY A 405 -6.32 7.12 -0.81
#